data_AF-A0A954WKI5-F1
#
_entry.id   AF-A0A954WKI5-F1
#
_cell.length_a   1.000
_cell.length_b   1.000
_cell.length_c   1.000
_cell.angle_alpha   90.00
_cell.angle_beta   90.00
_cell.angle_gamma   90.00
#
_symmetry.space_group_name_H-M   'P 1'
#
loop_
_entity.id
_entity.type
_entity.pdbx_description
1 polymer ?
#
loop_
_entity_poly.entity_id
_entity_poly.type
_entity_poly.pdbx_seq_one_letter_code
_entity_poly.pdbx_strand_id
1 'polypeptide(L)'
;MRLDGGAGATTGLYLGDGASGSAIRGLSLTGFTGNAIFVRTDNTTIAGNWIGVTPDGNVVGNSGNAVLYQALHTGRTGLNTFGGNAAADRNVLSGNGVGLLIDGFNGAQHATYHIEGNYIGVLADGMTAAGNSQGIIDFVTADVTIVDNVVSGNSVYGIQINGRVTSGEHADNILIDGNYVGVGVDGASAIANGTGIILEANRNVASGINDAVITNNLISGNTNHGIWIRGQANSFQINSNLIGTDLTETIAVANGTGISIVESNGVFTSGGMISGNTIANSVNDNVSLAGDGQNVALLGNRIYNSGELGIDLNDDGVTLNDGDDADAGSNGLQNFPSLADVVTSGSTFAVSGS
;
A
#
# COMPACT_ATOMS: atom_id res chain seq x y z
N MET A 1 19.24 -9.12 21.83
CA MET A 1 18.98 -8.69 23.24
C MET A 1 17.51 -8.30 23.35
N ARG A 2 16.82 -8.52 24.48
CA ARG A 2 15.41 -8.13 24.68
C ARG A 2 15.31 -6.91 25.60
N LEU A 3 14.55 -5.91 25.19
CA LEU A 3 14.11 -4.78 25.98
C LEU A 3 12.59 -4.93 26.22
N ASP A 4 12.20 -5.02 27.50
CA ASP A 4 10.82 -5.23 27.92
C ASP A 4 10.28 -3.98 28.61
N GLY A 5 9.17 -3.44 28.10
CA GLY A 5 8.53 -2.24 28.64
C GLY A 5 7.75 -2.47 29.95
N GLY A 6 7.48 -3.72 30.32
CA GLY A 6 6.73 -4.05 31.52
C GLY A 6 5.37 -3.34 31.62
N ALA A 7 4.92 -3.02 32.83
CA ALA A 7 3.58 -2.47 33.06
C ALA A 7 3.46 -0.93 32.90
N GLY A 8 4.36 -0.25 32.18
CA GLY A 8 4.24 1.21 32.08
C GLY A 8 5.25 2.01 31.26
N ALA A 9 6.30 1.42 30.68
CA ALA A 9 7.21 2.21 29.85
C ALA A 9 6.53 2.63 28.53
N THR A 10 6.48 3.93 28.27
CA THR A 10 5.84 4.48 27.05
C THR A 10 6.72 4.37 25.81
N THR A 11 8.04 4.45 25.95
CA THR A 11 8.95 4.35 24.81
C THR A 11 10.16 3.50 25.13
N GLY A 12 10.55 2.62 24.21
CA GLY A 12 11.72 1.75 24.36
C GLY A 12 13.02 2.49 24.09
N LEU A 13 13.20 2.98 22.86
CA LEU A 13 14.37 3.75 22.44
C LEU A 13 13.96 5.08 21.81
N TYR A 14 14.70 6.14 22.12
CA TYR A 14 14.50 7.48 21.57
C TYR A 14 15.78 7.98 20.89
N LEU A 15 15.72 8.21 19.58
CA LEU A 15 16.79 8.82 18.79
C LEU A 15 16.46 10.30 18.53
N GLY A 16 16.92 11.17 19.42
CA GLY A 16 16.72 12.61 19.33
C GLY A 16 17.83 13.36 18.58
N ASP A 17 17.94 14.66 18.84
CA ASP A 17 18.98 15.49 18.25
C ASP A 17 20.39 14.98 18.60
N GLY A 18 21.29 14.99 17.60
CA GLY A 18 22.64 14.45 17.71
C GLY A 18 22.76 12.93 17.51
N ALA A 19 21.66 12.21 17.33
CA ALA A 19 21.68 10.77 17.07
C ALA A 19 21.76 10.40 15.57
N SER A 20 22.09 11.36 14.69
CA SER A 20 22.22 11.07 13.26
C SER A 20 23.36 10.07 13.00
N GLY A 21 23.15 9.14 12.06
CA GLY A 21 24.08 8.04 11.81
C GLY A 21 23.90 6.83 12.73
N SER A 22 22.88 6.84 13.61
CA SER A 22 22.61 5.72 14.52
C SER A 22 22.07 4.50 13.79
N ALA A 23 22.51 3.32 14.23
CA ALA A 23 21.97 2.04 13.80
C ALA A 23 21.42 1.24 14.99
N ILE A 24 20.15 0.80 14.91
CA ILE A 24 19.52 -0.11 15.86
C ILE A 24 19.35 -1.47 15.18
N ARG A 25 20.00 -2.50 15.75
CA ARG A 25 20.04 -3.84 15.16
C ARG A 25 19.92 -4.96 16.18
N GLY A 26 19.22 -6.05 15.80
CA GLY A 26 19.20 -7.30 16.57
C GLY A 26 18.51 -7.22 17.95
N LEU A 27 17.62 -6.24 18.14
CA LEU A 27 16.89 -6.06 19.38
C LEU A 27 15.49 -6.66 19.28
N SER A 28 15.01 -7.24 20.38
CA SER A 28 13.58 -7.50 20.58
C SER A 28 13.00 -6.44 21.50
N LEU A 29 11.95 -5.73 21.08
CA LEU A 29 11.33 -4.64 21.83
C LEU A 29 9.84 -4.89 21.99
N THR A 30 9.37 -5.14 23.21
CA THR A 30 7.96 -5.50 23.47
C THR A 30 7.44 -4.94 24.79
N GLY A 31 6.12 -4.88 24.96
CA GLY A 31 5.48 -4.50 26.22
C GLY A 31 5.45 -3.00 26.48
N PHE A 32 5.72 -2.17 25.48
CA PHE A 32 5.66 -0.72 25.62
C PHE A 32 4.22 -0.21 25.46
N THR A 33 3.82 0.75 26.30
CA THR A 33 2.50 1.39 26.23
C THR A 33 2.40 2.46 25.14
N GLY A 34 3.53 2.81 24.51
CA GLY A 34 3.63 3.66 23.33
C GLY A 34 4.57 3.05 22.29
N ASN A 35 5.51 3.84 21.75
CA ASN A 35 6.37 3.44 20.64
C ASN A 35 7.57 2.60 21.10
N ALA A 36 7.85 1.48 20.46
CA ALA A 36 9.07 0.72 20.79
C ALA A 36 10.35 1.49 20.38
N ILE A 37 10.38 2.06 19.18
CA ILE A 37 11.45 2.97 18.74
C ILE A 37 10.82 4.30 18.29
N PHE A 38 11.33 5.40 18.82
CA PHE A 38 10.95 6.75 18.41
C PHE A 38 12.16 7.50 17.83
N VAL A 39 12.09 7.80 16.54
CA VAL A 39 13.15 8.48 15.78
C VAL A 39 12.75 9.93 15.47
N ARG A 40 13.67 10.85 15.77
CA ARG A 40 13.60 12.28 15.44
C ARG A 40 14.97 12.76 14.94
N THR A 41 15.64 11.98 14.11
CA THR A 41 16.94 12.30 13.52
C THR A 41 17.09 11.61 12.17
N ASP A 42 18.03 12.06 11.34
CA ASP A 42 18.28 11.53 9.99
C ASP A 42 19.42 10.50 9.95
N ASN A 43 19.61 9.86 8.80
CA ASN A 43 20.70 8.89 8.57
C ASN A 43 20.63 7.75 9.57
N THR A 44 19.41 7.29 9.87
CA THR A 44 19.19 6.19 10.81
C THR A 44 18.99 4.87 10.08
N THR A 45 19.46 3.79 10.70
CA THR A 45 19.19 2.43 10.23
C THR A 45 18.51 1.62 11.32
N ILE A 46 17.33 1.09 11.03
CA ILE A 46 16.64 0.13 11.89
C ILE A 46 16.57 -1.17 11.11
N ALA A 47 17.34 -2.18 11.49
CA ALA A 47 17.46 -3.42 10.71
C ALA A 47 17.63 -4.65 11.62
N GLY A 48 17.01 -5.78 11.28
CA GLY A 48 17.15 -7.03 12.01
C GLY A 48 16.50 -7.03 13.39
N ASN A 49 15.52 -6.15 13.63
CA ASN A 49 14.84 -6.03 14.93
C ASN A 49 13.52 -6.79 14.96
N TRP A 50 13.11 -7.21 16.15
CA TRP A 50 11.91 -7.98 16.45
C TRP A 50 11.02 -7.15 17.37
N ILE A 51 10.07 -6.42 16.80
CA ILE A 51 9.33 -5.39 17.52
C ILE A 51 7.87 -5.80 17.69
N GLY A 52 7.44 -5.90 18.94
CA GLY A 52 6.16 -6.49 19.36
C GLY A 52 6.19 -8.03 19.43
N VAL A 53 7.26 -8.65 18.95
CA VAL A 53 7.49 -10.09 19.03
C VAL A 53 8.81 -10.43 19.72
N THR A 54 8.83 -11.56 20.41
CA THR A 54 10.04 -12.17 20.96
C THR A 54 10.78 -12.98 19.87
N PRO A 55 12.09 -13.22 20.01
CA PRO A 55 12.84 -14.03 19.03
C PRO A 55 12.39 -15.50 18.93
N ASP A 56 11.66 -16.02 19.92
CA ASP A 56 11.04 -17.35 19.89
C ASP A 56 9.64 -17.35 19.27
N GLY A 57 9.20 -16.22 18.71
CA GLY A 57 7.95 -16.11 17.95
C GLY A 57 6.70 -15.79 18.78
N ASN A 58 6.84 -15.51 20.08
CA ASN A 58 5.70 -15.08 20.90
C ASN A 58 5.32 -13.63 20.61
N VAL A 59 4.03 -13.39 20.40
CA VAL A 59 3.47 -12.04 20.25
C VAL A 59 3.16 -11.48 21.64
N VAL A 60 3.94 -10.49 22.06
CA VAL A 60 3.72 -9.75 23.32
C VAL A 60 3.04 -8.40 23.01
N GLY A 61 3.41 -7.82 21.88
CA GLY A 61 2.89 -6.58 21.34
C GLY A 61 3.41 -5.32 22.02
N ASN A 62 3.09 -4.19 21.39
CA ASN A 62 3.21 -2.85 21.96
C ASN A 62 1.90 -2.12 21.71
N SER A 63 1.43 -1.29 22.66
CA SER A 63 0.17 -0.57 22.50
C SER A 63 0.26 0.57 21.47
N GLY A 64 1.47 1.10 21.23
CA GLY A 64 1.75 2.09 20.18
C GLY A 64 2.46 1.49 18.97
N ASN A 65 3.30 2.28 18.31
CA ASN A 65 3.96 1.89 17.07
C ASN A 65 5.18 1.01 17.33
N ALA A 66 5.48 0.08 16.43
CA ALA A 66 6.77 -0.63 16.47
C ALA A 66 7.90 0.40 16.24
N VAL A 67 7.76 1.21 15.19
CA VAL A 67 8.63 2.36 14.94
C VAL A 67 7.78 3.58 14.62
N LEU A 68 8.06 4.68 15.30
CA LEU A 68 7.60 6.03 14.93
C LEU A 68 8.81 6.83 14.46
N TYR A 69 8.79 7.29 13.22
CA TYR A 69 9.65 8.37 12.76
C TYR A 69 8.86 9.68 12.77
N GLN A 70 9.41 10.75 13.35
CA GLN A 70 8.79 12.06 13.30
C GLN A 70 9.74 13.13 12.76
N ALA A 71 9.34 13.75 11.65
CA ALA A 71 10.08 14.85 11.02
C ALA A 71 9.73 16.18 11.71
N LEU A 72 10.42 16.53 12.79
CA LEU A 72 10.09 17.76 13.56
C LEU A 72 10.72 19.06 13.06
N HIS A 73 11.59 19.06 12.04
CA HIS A 73 12.33 20.29 11.65
C HIS A 73 12.65 20.37 10.15
N THR A 74 12.75 21.60 9.66
CA THR A 74 13.31 21.92 8.33
C THR A 74 14.78 21.52 8.22
N GLY A 75 15.22 21.14 7.02
CA GLY A 75 16.64 20.84 6.74
C GLY A 75 17.08 19.40 7.03
N ARG A 76 16.12 18.49 7.20
CA ARG A 76 16.37 17.05 7.32
C ARG A 76 16.20 16.38 5.97
N THR A 77 17.31 16.03 5.32
CA THR A 77 17.35 15.44 3.97
C THR A 77 18.11 14.11 3.94
N GLY A 78 18.47 13.57 5.12
CA GLY A 78 19.21 12.31 5.18
C GLY A 78 18.32 11.10 4.89
N LEU A 79 18.97 9.98 4.56
CA LEU A 79 18.31 8.72 4.25
C LEU A 79 18.03 7.95 5.55
N ASN A 80 16.77 7.58 5.79
CA ASN A 80 16.39 6.70 6.88
C ASN A 80 16.01 5.32 6.32
N THR A 81 16.68 4.28 6.81
CA THR A 81 16.52 2.91 6.31
C THR A 81 15.85 2.04 7.36
N PHE A 82 14.74 1.40 6.97
CA PHE A 82 14.06 0.37 7.74
C PHE A 82 14.19 -0.95 7.00
N GLY A 83 15.10 -1.79 7.48
CA GLY A 83 15.38 -3.10 6.89
C GLY A 83 16.57 -3.10 5.94
N GLY A 84 16.49 -3.91 4.89
CA GLY A 84 17.52 -4.10 3.87
C GLY A 84 17.39 -5.44 3.14
N ASN A 85 18.09 -5.59 2.01
CA ASN A 85 18.03 -6.77 1.15
C ASN A 85 18.54 -8.07 1.78
N ALA A 86 19.36 -7.99 2.82
CA ALA A 86 19.88 -9.17 3.49
C ALA A 86 18.83 -9.72 4.48
N ALA A 87 18.70 -11.04 4.57
CA ALA A 87 17.80 -11.67 5.54
C ALA A 87 18.10 -11.26 7.00
N ALA A 88 19.34 -10.86 7.32
CA ALA A 88 19.73 -10.36 8.63
C ALA A 88 19.28 -8.91 8.91
N ASP A 89 18.96 -8.15 7.85
CA ASP A 89 18.48 -6.77 7.95
C ASP A 89 16.96 -6.69 8.11
N ARG A 90 16.23 -7.77 7.79
CA ARG A 90 14.78 -7.87 7.92
C ARG A 90 14.32 -7.58 9.33
N ASN A 91 13.52 -6.52 9.50
CA ASN A 91 12.77 -6.35 10.73
C ASN A 91 11.50 -7.20 10.72
N VAL A 92 11.06 -7.62 11.90
CA VAL A 92 9.75 -8.22 12.16
C VAL A 92 8.97 -7.23 13.02
N LEU A 93 8.00 -6.54 12.43
CA LEU A 93 7.22 -5.47 13.05
C LEU A 93 5.76 -5.93 13.21
N SER A 94 5.46 -6.61 14.32
CA SER A 94 4.23 -7.40 14.46
C SER A 94 3.65 -7.35 15.88
N GLY A 95 2.32 -7.39 16.00
CA GLY A 95 1.61 -7.26 17.29
C GLY A 95 1.56 -5.83 17.85
N ASN A 96 1.77 -4.80 17.04
CA ASN A 96 1.80 -3.40 17.46
C ASN A 96 0.51 -2.67 17.04
N GLY A 97 0.34 -1.42 17.49
CA GLY A 97 -0.67 -0.53 16.92
C GLY A 97 -0.41 -0.30 15.43
N VAL A 98 0.75 0.28 15.09
CA VAL A 98 1.26 0.39 13.72
C VAL A 98 2.61 -0.29 13.62
N GLY A 99 2.88 -1.00 12.52
CA GLY A 99 4.21 -1.57 12.25
C GLY A 99 5.27 -0.48 12.08
N LEU A 100 5.08 0.40 11.11
CA LEU A 100 5.93 1.57 10.88
C LEU A 100 5.06 2.79 10.61
N LEU A 101 5.25 3.83 11.42
CA LEU A 101 4.62 5.13 11.24
C LEU A 101 5.69 6.18 10.89
N ILE A 102 5.57 6.77 9.71
CA ILE A 102 6.31 7.97 9.31
C ILE A 102 5.35 9.15 9.48
N ASP A 103 5.67 10.06 10.39
CA ASP A 103 4.89 11.25 10.72
C ASP A 103 5.67 12.50 10.28
N GLY A 104 5.42 12.92 9.05
CA GLY A 104 5.91 14.16 8.50
C GLY A 104 5.12 15.35 9.04
N PHE A 105 5.84 16.33 9.59
CA PHE A 105 5.24 17.55 10.10
C PHE A 105 5.29 18.66 9.06
N ASN A 106 4.25 19.49 9.06
CA ASN A 106 4.05 20.59 8.12
C ASN A 106 5.31 21.48 7.95
N GLY A 107 5.73 21.69 6.71
CA GLY A 107 6.76 22.63 6.29
C GLY A 107 8.20 22.13 6.35
N ALA A 108 8.47 20.87 6.70
CA ALA A 108 9.81 20.30 6.64
C ALA A 108 10.24 20.01 5.19
N GLN A 109 11.55 20.11 4.90
CA GLN A 109 12.11 19.46 3.71
C GLN A 109 12.09 17.95 3.98
N HIS A 110 11.75 17.16 2.96
CA HIS A 110 11.47 15.74 3.15
C HIS A 110 12.76 14.94 3.21
N ALA A 111 12.91 14.14 4.26
CA ALA A 111 13.93 13.10 4.32
C ALA A 111 13.54 11.96 3.38
N THR A 112 14.51 11.20 2.89
CA THR A 112 14.24 10.00 2.09
C THR A 112 14.04 8.81 3.02
N TYR A 113 13.04 7.99 2.75
CA TYR A 113 12.76 6.77 3.52
C TYR A 113 12.86 5.54 2.63
N HIS A 114 13.66 4.57 3.06
CA HIS A 114 13.81 3.30 2.37
C HIS A 114 13.37 2.17 3.29
N ILE A 115 12.25 1.54 2.95
CA ILE A 115 11.61 0.49 3.72
C ILE A 115 11.74 -0.79 2.90
N GLU A 116 12.69 -1.65 3.26
CA GLU A 116 13.07 -2.78 2.43
C GLU A 116 13.09 -4.10 3.19
N GLY A 117 12.53 -5.15 2.60
CA GLY A 117 12.78 -6.52 3.04
C GLY A 117 12.20 -6.91 4.39
N ASN A 118 11.23 -6.15 4.93
CA ASN A 118 10.66 -6.34 6.26
C ASN A 118 9.46 -7.30 6.26
N TYR A 119 9.20 -7.89 7.42
CA TYR A 119 7.96 -8.62 7.72
C TYR A 119 7.11 -7.79 8.68
N ILE A 120 5.90 -7.43 8.25
CA ILE A 120 5.03 -6.48 8.96
C ILE A 120 3.64 -7.07 9.11
N GLY A 121 3.27 -7.42 10.35
CA GLY A 121 2.01 -8.09 10.68
C GLY A 121 2.05 -9.62 10.55
N VAL A 122 3.22 -10.18 10.21
CA VAL A 122 3.52 -11.63 10.23
C VAL A 122 4.75 -11.91 11.09
N LEU A 123 4.92 -13.16 11.52
CA LEU A 123 6.11 -13.59 12.24
C LEU A 123 7.31 -13.73 11.30
N ALA A 124 8.47 -14.06 11.87
CA ALA A 124 9.73 -14.21 11.15
C ALA A 124 9.77 -15.33 10.10
N ASP A 125 8.75 -16.19 10.07
CA ASP A 125 8.56 -17.19 9.02
C ASP A 125 7.90 -16.61 7.75
N GLY A 126 7.40 -15.37 7.80
CA GLY A 126 6.69 -14.71 6.71
C GLY A 126 5.31 -15.31 6.41
N MET A 127 4.80 -16.20 7.27
CA MET A 127 3.62 -17.02 7.03
C MET A 127 2.63 -17.03 8.19
N THR A 128 3.10 -16.90 9.42
CA THR A 128 2.22 -16.91 10.60
C THR A 128 1.73 -15.49 10.90
N ALA A 129 0.42 -15.30 10.95
CA ALA A 129 -0.18 -14.00 11.24
C ALA A 129 0.15 -13.54 12.68
N ALA A 130 0.60 -12.30 12.80
CA ALA A 130 0.87 -11.60 14.07
C ALA A 130 0.53 -10.12 13.88
N GLY A 131 -0.70 -9.87 13.44
CA GLY A 131 -1.15 -8.60 12.90
C GLY A 131 -0.86 -7.38 13.79
N ASN A 132 -0.57 -6.26 13.14
CA ASN A 132 -0.74 -4.95 13.75
C ASN A 132 -2.18 -4.45 13.50
N SER A 133 -2.55 -3.29 14.05
CA SER A 133 -3.76 -2.62 13.57
C SER A 133 -3.56 -2.11 12.13
N GLN A 134 -2.39 -1.54 11.85
CA GLN A 134 -2.00 -1.03 10.53
C GLN A 134 -0.53 -1.42 10.26
N GLY A 135 -0.19 -1.72 9.02
CA GLY A 135 1.17 -2.12 8.64
C GLY A 135 2.12 -0.92 8.57
N ILE A 136 2.23 -0.32 7.40
CA ILE A 136 3.01 0.89 7.14
C ILE A 136 2.05 2.06 6.96
N ILE A 137 2.31 3.16 7.65
CA ILE A 137 1.63 4.44 7.43
C ILE A 137 2.67 5.52 7.21
N ASP A 138 2.48 6.29 6.15
CA ASP A 138 3.19 7.53 5.91
C ASP A 138 2.21 8.70 5.91
N PHE A 139 2.31 9.57 6.92
CA PHE A 139 1.67 10.87 6.93
C PHE A 139 2.67 11.90 6.43
N VAL A 140 2.50 12.33 5.17
CA VAL A 140 3.21 13.48 4.60
C VAL A 140 4.72 13.33 4.57
N THR A 141 5.23 12.45 3.73
CA THR A 141 6.61 12.56 3.26
C THR A 141 6.70 12.39 1.75
N ALA A 142 7.75 12.95 1.16
CA ALA A 142 8.15 12.64 -0.21
C ALA A 142 9.36 11.71 -0.16
N ASP A 143 9.67 11.10 -1.30
CA ASP A 143 10.84 10.25 -1.47
C ASP A 143 10.79 9.01 -0.56
N VAL A 144 9.67 8.29 -0.63
CA VAL A 144 9.47 7.02 0.08
C VAL A 144 9.59 5.87 -0.91
N THR A 145 10.49 4.92 -0.62
CA THR A 145 10.60 3.65 -1.33
C THR A 145 10.22 2.51 -0.38
N ILE A 146 9.20 1.75 -0.74
CA ILE A 146 8.73 0.56 -0.04
C ILE A 146 8.95 -0.63 -0.97
N VAL A 147 9.94 -1.47 -0.68
CA VAL A 147 10.36 -2.54 -1.59
C VAL A 147 10.55 -3.90 -0.92
N ASP A 148 10.12 -4.97 -1.56
CA ASP A 148 10.34 -6.37 -1.13
C ASP A 148 9.88 -6.69 0.31
N ASN A 149 8.84 -6.01 0.81
CA ASN A 149 8.28 -6.28 2.13
C ASN A 149 7.13 -7.32 2.04
N VAL A 150 6.93 -8.08 3.12
CA VAL A 150 5.68 -8.81 3.37
C VAL A 150 4.86 -8.00 4.36
N VAL A 151 3.75 -7.43 3.90
CA VAL A 151 2.87 -6.57 4.69
C VAL A 151 1.48 -7.18 4.73
N SER A 152 1.23 -8.00 5.74
CA SER A 152 0.09 -8.92 5.78
C SER A 152 -0.44 -9.11 7.20
N GLY A 153 -1.69 -9.51 7.33
CA GLY A 153 -2.33 -9.77 8.63
C GLY A 153 -2.72 -8.52 9.42
N ASN A 154 -2.65 -7.31 8.83
CA ASN A 154 -2.95 -6.06 9.53
C ASN A 154 -4.46 -5.76 9.46
N SER A 155 -5.10 -5.45 10.59
CA SER A 155 -6.57 -5.44 10.66
C SER A 155 -7.26 -4.35 9.85
N VAL A 156 -6.55 -3.27 9.50
CA VAL A 156 -7.11 -2.12 8.75
C VAL A 156 -6.43 -1.95 7.40
N TYR A 157 -5.16 -1.53 7.37
CA TYR A 157 -4.42 -1.29 6.13
C TYR A 157 -3.08 -2.01 6.14
N GLY A 158 -2.66 -2.54 5.00
CA GLY A 158 -1.29 -2.99 4.78
C GLY A 158 -0.36 -1.79 4.67
N ILE A 159 -0.48 -1.04 3.58
CA ILE A 159 0.32 0.17 3.30
C ILE A 159 -0.63 1.34 3.09
N GLN A 160 -0.47 2.41 3.88
CA GLN A 160 -1.20 3.66 3.73
C GLN A 160 -0.23 4.81 3.46
N ILE A 161 -0.43 5.50 2.34
CA ILE A 161 0.19 6.79 2.05
C ILE A 161 -0.89 7.85 2.22
N ASN A 162 -0.70 8.77 3.15
CA ASN A 162 -1.66 9.80 3.47
C ASN A 162 -1.09 11.19 3.16
N GLY A 163 -1.55 11.76 2.04
CA GLY A 163 -1.30 13.13 1.62
C GLY A 163 -2.11 14.13 2.44
N ARG A 164 -1.88 14.17 3.76
CA ARG A 164 -2.49 15.16 4.66
C ARG A 164 -1.82 16.53 4.48
N VAL A 165 -2.08 17.19 3.37
CA VAL A 165 -1.44 18.47 3.10
C VAL A 165 -2.08 19.60 3.91
N THR A 166 -1.24 20.48 4.47
CA THR A 166 -1.60 21.89 4.68
C THR A 166 -0.96 22.74 3.57
N SER A 167 -1.67 23.76 3.08
CA SER A 167 -1.35 24.50 1.84
C SER A 167 0.14 24.55 1.45
N GLY A 168 0.52 23.84 0.38
CA GLY A 168 1.86 23.90 -0.23
C GLY A 168 2.77 22.68 -0.08
N GLU A 169 2.35 21.62 0.63
CA GLU A 169 3.12 20.36 0.76
C GLU A 169 2.61 19.30 -0.21
N HIS A 170 3.42 18.34 -0.63
CA HIS A 170 2.97 17.23 -1.47
C HIS A 170 3.63 15.92 -1.03
N ALA A 171 2.91 14.80 -1.15
CA ALA A 171 3.53 13.48 -1.04
C ALA A 171 4.02 13.11 -2.44
N ASP A 172 5.29 13.35 -2.71
CA ASP A 172 5.92 13.18 -4.02
C ASP A 172 6.83 11.95 -4.05
N ASN A 173 7.08 11.41 -5.24
CA ASN A 173 8.10 10.38 -5.47
C ASN A 173 7.92 9.15 -4.56
N ILE A 174 6.73 8.58 -4.60
CA ILE A 174 6.41 7.37 -3.84
C ILE A 174 6.63 6.17 -4.75
N LEU A 175 7.48 5.23 -4.32
CA LEU A 175 7.68 3.95 -5.00
C LEU A 175 7.26 2.81 -4.07
N ILE A 176 6.31 2.00 -4.52
CA ILE A 176 5.89 0.75 -3.86
C ILE A 176 6.15 -0.38 -4.85
N ASP A 177 7.23 -1.13 -4.65
CA ASP A 177 7.74 -2.11 -5.63
C ASP A 177 7.94 -3.51 -5.02
N GLY A 178 7.56 -4.58 -5.72
CA GLY A 178 7.92 -5.95 -5.33
C GLY A 178 7.37 -6.45 -3.98
N ASN A 179 6.39 -5.77 -3.38
CA ASN A 179 5.86 -6.14 -2.07
C ASN A 179 4.79 -7.25 -2.17
N TYR A 180 4.70 -8.05 -1.11
CA TYR A 180 3.67 -9.06 -0.88
C TYR A 180 2.67 -8.48 0.12
N VAL A 181 1.45 -8.19 -0.32
CA VAL A 181 0.46 -7.46 0.48
C VAL A 181 -0.84 -8.25 0.60
N GLY A 182 -1.11 -8.75 1.81
CA GLY A 182 -2.27 -9.60 2.13
C GLY A 182 -2.03 -11.10 1.90
N VAL A 183 -0.82 -11.47 1.51
CA VAL A 183 -0.36 -12.86 1.35
C VAL A 183 0.92 -13.12 2.12
N GLY A 184 1.21 -14.40 2.38
CA GLY A 184 2.50 -14.83 2.93
C GLY A 184 3.64 -14.76 1.92
N VAL A 185 4.86 -15.01 2.40
CA VAL A 185 6.08 -15.06 1.55
C VAL A 185 6.03 -16.18 0.50
N ASP A 186 5.13 -17.15 0.63
CA ASP A 186 4.87 -18.17 -0.41
C ASP A 186 4.15 -17.61 -1.65
N GLY A 187 3.59 -16.40 -1.55
CA GLY A 187 2.86 -15.74 -2.62
C GLY A 187 1.53 -16.39 -2.97
N ALA A 188 0.96 -17.23 -2.10
CA ALA A 188 -0.29 -17.95 -2.37
C ALA A 188 -1.22 -18.03 -1.16
N SER A 189 -0.69 -18.07 0.06
CA SER A 189 -1.51 -18.14 1.27
C SER A 189 -2.02 -16.76 1.65
N ALA A 190 -3.34 -16.58 1.68
CA ALA A 190 -3.95 -15.35 2.18
C ALA A 190 -3.67 -15.16 3.68
N ILE A 191 -3.09 -14.02 4.02
CA ILE A 191 -2.92 -13.52 5.38
C ILE A 191 -3.47 -12.09 5.34
N ALA A 192 -4.80 -12.01 5.36
CA ALA A 192 -5.53 -10.83 4.92
C ALA A 192 -5.16 -9.57 5.71
N ASN A 193 -4.93 -8.46 4.99
CA ASN A 193 -5.18 -7.15 5.57
C ASN A 193 -6.66 -6.76 5.35
N GLY A 194 -7.09 -5.67 5.96
CA GLY A 194 -8.35 -5.02 5.57
C GLY A 194 -8.30 -4.52 4.12
N THR A 195 -7.57 -3.43 3.86
CA THR A 195 -7.18 -3.00 2.50
C THR A 195 -5.68 -3.21 2.31
N GLY A 196 -5.26 -3.63 1.12
CA GLY A 196 -3.85 -3.86 0.82
C GLY A 196 -3.05 -2.56 0.83
N ILE A 197 -3.20 -1.78 -0.23
CA ILE A 197 -2.55 -0.48 -0.41
C ILE A 197 -3.62 0.61 -0.51
N ILE A 198 -3.45 1.71 0.23
CA ILE A 198 -4.30 2.89 0.11
C ILE A 198 -3.47 4.15 -0.12
N LEU A 199 -3.82 4.89 -1.17
CA LEU A 199 -3.36 6.26 -1.41
C LEU A 199 -4.50 7.20 -1.05
N GLU A 200 -4.34 7.95 0.03
CA GLU A 200 -5.36 8.85 0.55
C GLU A 200 -4.85 10.28 0.56
N ALA A 201 -5.46 11.17 -0.22
CA ALA A 201 -5.18 12.60 -0.15
C ALA A 201 -6.33 13.37 0.52
N ASN A 202 -5.99 14.46 1.20
CA ASN A 202 -6.97 15.29 1.91
C ASN A 202 -7.87 16.05 0.92
N ARG A 203 -9.17 16.14 1.25
CA ARG A 203 -10.25 16.54 0.33
C ARG A 203 -10.36 18.03 0.01
N ASN A 204 -9.45 18.88 0.51
CA ASN A 204 -9.67 20.33 0.62
C ASN A 204 -8.47 21.23 0.22
N VAL A 205 -7.42 20.69 -0.37
CA VAL A 205 -6.25 21.47 -0.81
C VAL A 205 -5.79 20.93 -2.15
N ALA A 206 -5.43 21.80 -3.09
CA ALA A 206 -4.94 21.47 -4.43
C ALA A 206 -3.58 20.73 -4.46
N SER A 207 -3.21 20.15 -3.33
CA SER A 207 -1.94 19.52 -3.06
C SER A 207 -2.22 18.07 -2.70
N GLY A 208 -2.00 17.20 -3.68
CA GLY A 208 -2.29 15.77 -3.61
C GLY A 208 -1.05 14.91 -3.40
N ILE A 209 -1.26 13.60 -3.58
CA ILE A 209 -0.16 12.65 -3.83
C ILE A 209 0.25 12.83 -5.29
N ASN A 210 1.53 13.08 -5.55
CA ASN A 210 2.08 13.19 -6.90
C ASN A 210 3.08 12.05 -7.15
N ASP A 211 3.11 11.57 -8.37
CA ASP A 211 4.13 10.65 -8.90
C ASP A 211 4.28 9.38 -8.07
N ALA A 212 3.14 8.81 -7.64
CA ALA A 212 3.12 7.52 -6.97
C ALA A 212 3.21 6.36 -7.99
N VAL A 213 4.20 5.50 -7.83
CA VAL A 213 4.39 4.30 -8.66
C VAL A 213 4.19 3.07 -7.79
N ILE A 214 3.15 2.29 -8.10
CA ILE A 214 2.85 0.99 -7.49
C ILE A 214 3.12 -0.07 -8.55
N THR A 215 4.23 -0.80 -8.41
CA THR A 215 4.69 -1.72 -9.46
C THR A 215 5.19 -3.07 -8.95
N ASN A 216 5.05 -4.13 -9.76
CA ASN A 216 5.51 -5.49 -9.47
C ASN A 216 5.08 -6.09 -8.11
N ASN A 217 4.03 -5.55 -7.48
CA ASN A 217 3.56 -6.07 -6.20
C ASN A 217 2.60 -7.25 -6.42
N LEU A 218 2.59 -8.16 -5.46
CA LEU A 218 1.56 -9.20 -5.31
C LEU A 218 0.56 -8.77 -4.23
N ILE A 219 -0.63 -8.36 -4.66
CA ILE A 219 -1.64 -7.72 -3.80
C ILE A 219 -2.90 -8.56 -3.82
N SER A 220 -3.05 -9.43 -2.85
CA SER A 220 -4.05 -10.51 -2.88
C SER A 220 -4.53 -10.83 -1.47
N GLY A 221 -5.71 -11.44 -1.35
CA GLY A 221 -6.25 -11.90 -0.08
C GLY A 221 -6.69 -10.80 0.89
N ASN A 222 -6.78 -9.54 0.46
CA ASN A 222 -7.24 -8.43 1.31
C ASN A 222 -8.77 -8.40 1.36
N THR A 223 -9.35 -8.21 2.55
CA THR A 223 -10.81 -8.40 2.73
C THR A 223 -11.66 -7.31 2.08
N ASN A 224 -11.10 -6.12 1.86
CA ASN A 224 -11.71 -5.00 1.15
C ASN A 224 -10.98 -4.80 -0.19
N HIS A 225 -10.30 -3.68 -0.40
CA HIS A 225 -9.65 -3.40 -1.68
C HIS A 225 -8.22 -3.96 -1.72
N GLY A 226 -7.77 -4.41 -2.89
CA GLY A 226 -6.36 -4.64 -3.14
C GLY A 226 -5.61 -3.30 -3.13
N ILE A 227 -5.97 -2.41 -4.05
CA ILE A 227 -5.50 -1.02 -4.11
C ILE A 227 -6.71 -0.08 -4.01
N TRP A 228 -6.65 0.91 -3.13
CA TRP A 228 -7.67 1.95 -3.02
C TRP A 228 -7.05 3.34 -3.13
N ILE A 229 -7.47 4.10 -4.13
CA ILE A 229 -7.09 5.52 -4.26
C ILE A 229 -8.32 6.34 -3.89
N ARG A 230 -8.18 7.26 -2.93
CA ARG A 230 -9.25 8.18 -2.55
C ARG A 230 -8.77 9.61 -2.33
N GLY A 231 -9.56 10.58 -2.80
CA GLY A 231 -9.19 12.00 -2.79
C GLY A 231 -8.29 12.36 -3.98
N GLN A 232 -7.58 13.49 -3.88
CA GLN A 232 -6.75 14.02 -4.97
C GLN A 232 -5.37 13.33 -5.07
N ALA A 233 -5.25 12.30 -5.90
CA ALA A 233 -3.96 11.77 -6.36
C ALA A 233 -3.65 12.35 -7.74
N ASN A 234 -2.79 13.37 -7.83
CA ASN A 234 -2.58 14.13 -9.06
C ASN A 234 -1.99 13.28 -10.18
N SER A 235 -1.04 12.39 -9.86
CA SER A 235 -0.46 11.44 -10.81
C SER A 235 -0.11 10.15 -10.10
N PHE A 236 -0.46 9.02 -10.73
CA PHE A 236 -0.08 7.69 -10.25
C PHE A 236 0.09 6.72 -11.41
N GLN A 237 0.93 5.72 -11.20
CA GLN A 237 1.12 4.58 -12.08
C GLN A 237 0.91 3.31 -11.27
N ILE A 238 -0.08 2.51 -11.64
CA ILE A 238 -0.26 1.15 -11.13
C ILE A 238 0.12 0.23 -12.28
N ASN A 239 1.29 -0.40 -12.22
CA ASN A 239 1.80 -1.17 -13.35
C ASN A 239 2.46 -2.49 -13.01
N SER A 240 2.19 -3.53 -13.81
CA SER A 240 2.79 -4.87 -13.67
C SER A 240 2.54 -5.56 -12.32
N ASN A 241 1.47 -5.18 -11.60
CA ASN A 241 1.09 -5.85 -10.36
C ASN A 241 0.26 -7.12 -10.65
N LEU A 242 0.33 -8.09 -9.74
CA LEU A 242 -0.56 -9.25 -9.67
C LEU A 242 -1.58 -9.00 -8.56
N ILE A 243 -2.86 -8.93 -8.91
CA ILE A 243 -3.94 -8.54 -8.00
C ILE A 243 -5.02 -9.63 -7.99
N GLY A 244 -5.28 -10.19 -6.81
CA GLY A 244 -6.29 -11.24 -6.60
C GLY A 244 -5.89 -12.64 -7.09
N THR A 245 -4.59 -12.86 -7.33
CA THR A 245 -3.99 -14.12 -7.77
C THR A 245 -2.82 -14.51 -6.86
N ASP A 246 -2.28 -15.71 -7.03
CA ASP A 246 -0.95 -16.07 -6.52
C ASP A 246 0.17 -15.60 -7.47
N LEU A 247 1.42 -15.78 -7.06
CA LEU A 247 2.59 -15.41 -7.86
C LEU A 247 2.65 -16.10 -9.25
N THR A 248 2.01 -17.27 -9.40
CA THR A 248 1.97 -18.02 -10.67
C THR A 248 0.76 -17.72 -11.54
N GLU A 249 -0.16 -16.87 -11.06
CA GLU A 249 -1.44 -16.55 -11.71
C GLU A 249 -2.37 -17.77 -11.90
N THR A 250 -2.18 -18.85 -11.14
CA THR A 250 -2.95 -20.11 -11.26
C THR A 250 -3.94 -20.34 -10.12
N ILE A 251 -3.70 -19.72 -8.97
CA ILE A 251 -4.55 -19.84 -7.78
C ILE A 251 -5.24 -18.49 -7.55
N ALA A 252 -6.57 -18.54 -7.38
CA ALA A 252 -7.33 -17.36 -6.99
C ALA A 252 -7.09 -17.05 -5.51
N VAL A 253 -6.64 -15.83 -5.22
CA VAL A 253 -6.43 -15.31 -3.87
C VAL A 253 -7.14 -13.96 -3.78
N ALA A 254 -8.47 -14.02 -3.79
CA ALA A 254 -9.37 -12.90 -4.01
C ALA A 254 -9.11 -11.72 -3.05
N ASN A 255 -9.13 -10.50 -3.58
CA ASN A 255 -9.45 -9.31 -2.79
C ASN A 255 -10.98 -9.10 -2.81
N GLY A 256 -11.51 -8.22 -1.96
CA GLY A 256 -12.88 -7.72 -2.12
C GLY A 256 -13.06 -7.02 -3.48
N THR A 257 -12.43 -5.87 -3.67
CA THR A 257 -12.32 -5.19 -4.98
C THR A 257 -10.85 -5.15 -5.38
N GLY A 258 -10.52 -5.32 -6.66
CA GLY A 258 -9.12 -5.35 -7.11
C GLY A 258 -8.44 -3.99 -6.95
N ILE A 259 -8.85 -3.03 -7.78
CA ILE A 259 -8.46 -1.63 -7.72
C ILE A 259 -9.72 -0.78 -7.64
N SER A 260 -9.80 0.12 -6.65
CA SER A 260 -10.85 1.14 -6.58
C SER A 260 -10.24 2.52 -6.59
N ILE A 261 -10.79 3.41 -7.40
CA ILE A 261 -10.45 4.83 -7.43
C ILE A 261 -11.73 5.60 -7.14
N VAL A 262 -11.75 6.32 -6.02
CA VAL A 262 -12.91 7.13 -5.61
C VAL A 262 -12.49 8.58 -5.47
N GLU A 263 -12.88 9.41 -6.44
CA GLU A 263 -12.67 10.84 -6.36
C GLU A 263 -13.76 11.54 -5.55
N SER A 264 -13.41 12.68 -4.97
CA SER A 264 -14.36 13.53 -4.26
C SER A 264 -14.13 15.00 -4.59
N ASN A 265 -15.22 15.71 -4.90
CA ASN A 265 -15.31 17.18 -5.05
C ASN A 265 -14.70 17.81 -6.32
N GLY A 266 -14.83 17.20 -7.50
CA GLY A 266 -14.44 17.85 -8.77
C GLY A 266 -12.96 18.20 -8.91
N VAL A 267 -12.10 17.58 -8.10
CA VAL A 267 -10.65 17.76 -8.13
C VAL A 267 -10.04 16.52 -8.76
N PHE A 268 -9.72 16.65 -10.04
CA PHE A 268 -9.29 15.56 -10.92
C PHE A 268 -7.95 14.96 -10.49
N THR A 269 -7.84 13.63 -10.52
CA THR A 269 -6.56 12.99 -10.84
C THR A 269 -6.15 13.41 -12.26
N SER A 270 -5.02 14.09 -12.40
CA SER A 270 -4.49 14.51 -13.70
C SER A 270 -3.58 13.41 -14.27
N GLY A 271 -4.15 12.39 -14.91
CA GLY A 271 -3.37 11.42 -15.67
C GLY A 271 -2.86 10.22 -14.87
N GLY A 272 -3.78 9.51 -14.21
CA GLY A 272 -3.51 8.18 -13.66
C GLY A 272 -3.35 7.13 -14.76
N MET A 273 -2.48 6.14 -14.56
CA MET A 273 -2.32 5.01 -15.48
C MET A 273 -2.38 3.70 -14.72
N ILE A 274 -3.27 2.80 -15.15
CA ILE A 274 -3.33 1.40 -14.74
C ILE A 274 -2.86 0.60 -15.95
N SER A 275 -1.67 0.02 -15.92
CA SER A 275 -1.11 -0.65 -17.11
C SER A 275 -0.39 -1.97 -16.86
N GLY A 276 -0.58 -2.94 -17.75
CA GLY A 276 0.16 -4.22 -17.69
C GLY A 276 -0.09 -5.07 -16.43
N ASN A 277 -1.13 -4.78 -15.65
CA ASN A 277 -1.44 -5.55 -14.44
C ASN A 277 -2.23 -6.82 -14.80
N THR A 278 -2.12 -7.84 -13.95
CA THR A 278 -3.12 -8.91 -13.85
C THR A 278 -4.06 -8.58 -12.71
N ILE A 279 -5.35 -8.43 -13.00
CA ILE A 279 -6.37 -8.07 -12.02
C ILE A 279 -7.51 -9.06 -12.14
N ALA A 280 -7.64 -9.97 -11.17
CA ALA A 280 -8.57 -11.06 -11.30
C ALA A 280 -9.14 -11.54 -9.98
N ASN A 281 -10.24 -12.28 -10.06
CA ASN A 281 -10.84 -13.01 -8.94
C ASN A 281 -11.27 -12.12 -7.77
N SER A 282 -11.49 -10.82 -7.99
CA SER A 282 -12.06 -9.96 -6.96
C SER A 282 -13.48 -10.41 -6.63
N VAL A 283 -13.89 -10.31 -5.35
CA VAL A 283 -15.26 -10.67 -4.92
C VAL A 283 -16.30 -9.76 -5.55
N ASN A 284 -15.98 -8.47 -5.71
CA ASN A 284 -16.78 -7.45 -6.36
C ASN A 284 -16.17 -7.17 -7.75
N ASP A 285 -15.96 -5.90 -8.09
CA ASP A 285 -15.27 -5.51 -9.30
C ASP A 285 -13.76 -5.74 -9.24
N ASN A 286 -13.17 -6.03 -10.41
CA ASN A 286 -11.72 -6.01 -10.54
C ASN A 286 -11.18 -4.57 -10.57
N VAL A 287 -11.84 -3.68 -11.30
CA VAL A 287 -11.49 -2.25 -11.36
C VAL A 287 -12.76 -1.43 -11.24
N SER A 288 -12.85 -0.56 -10.24
CA SER A 288 -13.96 0.38 -10.06
C SER A 288 -13.45 1.81 -10.02
N LEU A 289 -14.07 2.70 -10.80
CA LEU A 289 -13.80 4.13 -10.82
C LEU A 289 -15.09 4.86 -10.44
N ALA A 290 -15.10 5.59 -9.34
CA ALA A 290 -16.27 6.31 -8.85
C ALA A 290 -15.99 7.80 -8.63
N GLY A 291 -17.05 8.61 -8.70
CA GLY A 291 -16.99 10.07 -8.57
C GLY A 291 -16.65 10.79 -9.87
N ASP A 292 -15.93 11.92 -9.77
CA ASP A 292 -15.52 12.72 -10.94
C ASP A 292 -14.22 12.22 -11.61
N GLY A 293 -13.82 10.97 -11.35
CA GLY A 293 -12.54 10.41 -11.76
C GLY A 293 -12.37 10.31 -13.25
N GLN A 294 -11.69 11.25 -13.88
CA GLN A 294 -11.51 11.33 -15.33
C GLN A 294 -10.07 11.07 -15.76
N ASN A 295 -9.87 10.61 -16.99
CA ASN A 295 -8.55 10.47 -17.62
C ASN A 295 -7.62 9.43 -16.97
N VAL A 296 -8.19 8.33 -16.44
CA VAL A 296 -7.38 7.18 -16.01
C VAL A 296 -7.19 6.26 -17.22
N ALA A 297 -5.94 6.07 -17.65
CA ALA A 297 -5.63 5.20 -18.76
C ALA A 297 -5.53 3.74 -18.31
N LEU A 298 -6.42 2.87 -18.79
CA LEU A 298 -6.38 1.42 -18.54
C LEU A 298 -5.75 0.71 -19.75
N LEU A 299 -4.44 0.44 -19.71
CA LEU A 299 -3.68 -0.01 -20.88
C LEU A 299 -3.05 -1.39 -20.70
N GLY A 300 -3.43 -2.37 -21.52
CA GLY A 300 -2.77 -3.69 -21.57
C GLY A 300 -2.91 -4.51 -20.28
N ASN A 301 -3.95 -4.28 -19.48
CA ASN A 301 -4.24 -5.08 -18.30
C ASN A 301 -4.91 -6.41 -18.70
N ARG A 302 -4.63 -7.48 -17.96
CA ARG A 302 -5.37 -8.75 -17.99
C ARG A 302 -6.41 -8.70 -16.89
N ILE A 303 -7.69 -8.53 -17.26
CA ILE A 303 -8.80 -8.42 -16.31
C ILE A 303 -9.78 -9.57 -16.54
N TYR A 304 -9.99 -10.43 -15.54
CA TYR A 304 -10.85 -11.61 -15.67
C TYR A 304 -11.43 -12.10 -14.34
N ASN A 305 -12.48 -12.93 -14.39
CA ASN A 305 -13.10 -13.57 -13.23
C ASN A 305 -13.48 -12.61 -12.09
N SER A 306 -14.01 -11.41 -12.38
CA SER A 306 -14.65 -10.59 -11.34
C SER A 306 -15.90 -11.29 -10.80
N GLY A 307 -16.21 -11.09 -9.52
CA GLY A 307 -17.50 -11.51 -8.97
C GLY A 307 -18.64 -10.61 -9.43
N GLU A 308 -18.34 -9.35 -9.71
CA GLU A 308 -19.22 -8.39 -10.40
C GLU A 308 -18.61 -8.03 -11.77
N LEU A 309 -18.28 -6.77 -12.04
CA LEU A 309 -17.76 -6.32 -13.33
C LEU A 309 -16.23 -6.33 -13.39
N GLY A 310 -15.69 -6.55 -14.59
CA GLY A 310 -14.25 -6.44 -14.82
C GLY A 310 -13.79 -4.98 -14.63
N ILE A 311 -14.55 -4.05 -15.20
CA ILE A 311 -14.39 -2.61 -15.05
C ILE A 311 -15.79 -2.05 -14.78
N ASP A 312 -15.96 -1.31 -13.68
CA ASP A 312 -17.17 -0.56 -13.36
C ASP A 312 -16.81 0.94 -13.33
N LEU A 313 -17.51 1.74 -14.14
CA LEU A 313 -17.40 3.19 -14.15
C LEU A 313 -18.63 3.77 -13.46
N ASN A 314 -18.41 4.65 -12.49
CA ASN A 314 -19.32 5.16 -11.47
C ASN A 314 -19.68 4.22 -10.31
N ASP A 315 -19.26 2.94 -10.32
CA ASP A 315 -19.57 1.97 -9.26
C ASP A 315 -21.10 1.76 -9.13
N ASP A 316 -21.81 1.81 -10.26
CA ASP A 316 -23.27 1.72 -10.35
C ASP A 316 -23.76 0.56 -11.23
N GLY A 317 -22.84 -0.31 -11.64
CA GLY A 317 -23.07 -1.44 -12.51
C GLY A 317 -22.90 -1.12 -13.99
N VAL A 318 -23.58 -1.88 -14.85
CA VAL A 318 -23.38 -1.74 -16.30
C VAL A 318 -24.00 -0.43 -16.79
N THR A 319 -23.15 0.56 -17.09
CA THR A 319 -23.53 1.71 -17.92
C THR A 319 -23.63 1.27 -19.38
N LEU A 320 -24.77 1.49 -20.03
CA LEU A 320 -25.03 1.05 -21.41
C LEU A 320 -24.33 1.95 -22.43
N ASN A 321 -23.88 1.35 -23.54
CA ASN A 321 -23.27 2.14 -24.60
C ASN A 321 -24.25 3.17 -25.21
N ASP A 322 -23.75 4.38 -25.47
CA ASP A 322 -24.46 5.49 -26.10
C ASP A 322 -23.88 5.87 -27.48
N GLY A 323 -24.41 6.93 -28.10
CA GLY A 323 -23.88 7.47 -29.35
C GLY A 323 -22.91 8.60 -29.08
N ASP A 324 -21.73 8.55 -29.70
CA ASP A 324 -20.67 9.57 -29.65
C ASP A 324 -19.99 9.78 -28.27
N ASP A 325 -20.21 8.89 -27.28
CA ASP A 325 -19.57 8.88 -25.94
C ASP A 325 -19.72 10.24 -25.24
N ALA A 326 -20.96 10.74 -25.20
CA ALA A 326 -21.28 12.10 -24.76
C ALA A 326 -21.46 12.24 -23.24
N ASP A 327 -21.35 11.12 -22.52
CA ASP A 327 -21.61 11.02 -21.11
C ASP A 327 -20.60 11.80 -20.24
N ALA A 328 -21.06 12.22 -19.07
CA ALA A 328 -20.26 12.87 -18.05
C ALA A 328 -20.23 11.98 -16.80
N GLY A 329 -19.05 11.82 -16.20
CA GLY A 329 -18.85 10.96 -15.03
C GLY A 329 -17.46 10.37 -15.02
N SER A 330 -17.26 9.31 -14.21
CA SER A 330 -15.99 8.61 -14.13
C SER A 330 -15.54 8.12 -15.50
N ASN A 331 -14.38 8.62 -15.92
CA ASN A 331 -13.72 8.37 -17.19
C ASN A 331 -14.63 8.56 -18.41
N GLY A 332 -15.56 9.53 -18.33
CA GLY A 332 -16.53 9.83 -19.39
C GLY A 332 -17.56 8.73 -19.63
N LEU A 333 -17.66 7.74 -18.72
CA LEU A 333 -18.50 6.55 -18.89
C LEU A 333 -18.24 5.81 -20.21
N GLN A 334 -16.97 5.78 -20.63
CA GLN A 334 -16.53 5.22 -21.90
C GLN A 334 -17.25 3.93 -22.31
N ASN A 335 -17.84 3.98 -23.50
CA ASN A 335 -18.43 2.84 -24.17
C ASN A 335 -17.49 1.61 -24.17
N PHE A 336 -18.01 0.45 -23.78
CA PHE A 336 -17.27 -0.82 -23.77
C PHE A 336 -17.40 -1.57 -25.12
N PRO A 337 -16.45 -2.46 -25.50
CA PRO A 337 -16.55 -3.21 -26.73
C PRO A 337 -17.85 -4.03 -26.81
N SER A 338 -18.63 -3.84 -27.87
CA SER A 338 -19.84 -4.62 -28.11
C SER A 338 -19.52 -5.85 -28.94
N LEU A 339 -19.58 -7.04 -28.32
CA LEU A 339 -19.29 -8.29 -29.01
C LEU A 339 -20.52 -8.76 -29.81
N ALA A 340 -20.38 -8.83 -31.13
CA ALA A 340 -21.42 -9.28 -32.04
C ALA A 340 -21.42 -10.81 -32.25
N ASP A 341 -20.24 -11.43 -32.34
CA ASP A 341 -20.12 -12.88 -32.51
C ASP A 341 -18.79 -13.38 -31.93
N VAL A 342 -18.84 -14.59 -31.36
CA VAL A 342 -17.66 -15.32 -30.86
C VAL A 342 -17.71 -16.72 -31.43
N VAL A 343 -16.92 -16.97 -32.47
CA VAL A 343 -16.90 -18.24 -33.20
C VAL A 343 -15.64 -19.01 -32.91
N THR A 344 -15.81 -20.26 -32.51
CA THR A 344 -14.75 -21.27 -32.50
C THR A 344 -14.94 -22.25 -33.65
N SER A 345 -13.94 -22.38 -34.52
CA SER A 345 -13.94 -23.33 -35.63
C SER A 345 -12.59 -24.03 -35.72
N GLY A 346 -12.53 -25.30 -35.32
CA GLY A 346 -11.27 -26.04 -35.22
C GLY A 346 -10.32 -25.38 -34.22
N SER A 347 -9.15 -24.95 -34.70
CA SER A 347 -8.14 -24.21 -33.91
C SER A 347 -8.28 -22.69 -33.99
N THR A 348 -9.33 -22.17 -34.63
CA THR A 348 -9.54 -20.73 -34.85
C THR A 348 -10.56 -20.19 -33.85
N PHE A 349 -10.18 -19.12 -33.14
CA PHE A 349 -11.05 -18.32 -32.27
C PHE A 349 -11.19 -16.94 -32.91
N ALA A 350 -12.42 -16.57 -33.27
CA ALA A 350 -12.72 -15.29 -33.89
C ALA A 350 -13.74 -14.54 -33.04
N VAL A 351 -13.45 -13.27 -32.77
CA VAL A 351 -14.36 -12.33 -32.09
C VAL A 351 -14.64 -11.20 -33.07
N SER A 352 -15.92 -10.88 -33.26
CA SER A 352 -16.35 -9.72 -34.04
C SER A 352 -17.23 -8.82 -33.19
N GLY A 353 -17.22 -7.52 -33.46
CA GLY A 353 -17.87 -6.51 -32.63
C GLY A 353 -17.54 -5.10 -33.09
N SER A 354 -18.03 -4.12 -32.34
CA SER A 354 -17.76 -2.68 -32.52
C SER A 354 -17.25 -2.07 -31.23
#